data_AF-A0A176F4W1-F1
#
_entry.id   AF-A0A176F4W1-F1
#
_cell.length_a   1.000
_cell.length_b   1.000
_cell.length_c   1.000
_cell.angle_alpha   90.00
_cell.angle_beta   90.00
_cell.angle_gamma   90.00
#
_symmetry.space_group_name_H-M   'P 1'
#
loop_
_entity.id
_entity.type
_entity.pdbx_description
1 polymer ?
#
loop_
_entity_poly.entity_id
_entity_poly.type
_entity_poly.pdbx_seq_one_letter_code
_entity_poly.pdbx_strand_id
1 'polypeptide(L)'
;MKDSFYKFFVRNMMQHDGGALMQAKVVIDGSGDRQFKRAFRSYLRKHIEAECVRKVDLKDSVKDPLVQLADMTAGAVARSYRKDRADSNRWRSALYRAGKIENIWEFR
;
A
#
# COMPACT_ATOMS: atom_id res chain seq x y z
N MET A 1 -15.19 -10.60 -6.25
CA MET A 1 -14.15 -10.74 -5.21
C MET A 1 -13.02 -9.71 -5.35
N LYS A 2 -12.44 -9.50 -6.53
CA LYS A 2 -11.39 -8.48 -6.75
C LYS A 2 -11.91 -7.05 -6.57
N ASP A 3 -13.03 -6.67 -7.21
CA ASP A 3 -13.59 -5.31 -7.10
C ASP A 3 -13.94 -4.89 -5.67
N SER A 4 -14.55 -5.77 -4.87
CA SER A 4 -14.91 -5.51 -3.48
C SER A 4 -13.71 -5.22 -2.59
N PHE A 5 -12.59 -5.90 -2.83
CA PHE A 5 -11.33 -5.64 -2.12
C PHE A 5 -10.78 -4.25 -2.45
N TYR A 6 -10.81 -3.82 -3.73
CA TYR A 6 -10.31 -2.50 -4.09
C TYR A 6 -11.20 -1.37 -3.60
N LYS A 7 -12.54 -1.55 -3.63
CA LYS A 7 -13.45 -0.57 -3.01
C LYS A 7 -13.11 -0.39 -1.54
N PHE A 8 -12.93 -1.51 -0.85
CA PHE A 8 -12.57 -1.52 0.56
C PHE A 8 -11.20 -0.87 0.80
N PHE A 9 -10.18 -1.26 0.03
CA PHE A 9 -8.82 -0.71 0.14
C PHE A 9 -8.80 0.80 -0.09
N VAL A 10 -9.38 1.28 -1.19
CA VAL A 10 -9.41 2.72 -1.53
C VAL A 10 -10.17 3.51 -0.48
N ARG A 11 -11.31 2.99 -0.01
CA ARG A 11 -12.07 3.63 1.07
C ARG A 11 -11.25 3.73 2.35
N ASN A 12 -10.61 2.65 2.79
CA ASN A 12 -9.76 2.68 3.99
C ASN A 12 -8.57 3.62 3.81
N MET A 13 -7.93 3.57 2.64
CA MET A 13 -6.82 4.44 2.28
C MET A 13 -7.21 5.92 2.42
N MET A 14 -8.41 6.31 1.96
CA MET A 14 -8.92 7.68 2.08
C MET A 14 -9.42 8.05 3.48
N GLN A 15 -9.95 7.10 4.23
CA GLN A 15 -10.49 7.37 5.57
C GLN A 15 -9.40 7.57 6.63
N HIS A 16 -8.22 7.03 6.38
CA HIS A 16 -7.16 6.92 7.38
C HIS A 16 -5.81 7.46 6.88
N ASP A 17 -5.80 8.28 5.83
CA ASP A 17 -4.55 8.84 5.29
C ASP A 17 -3.93 9.92 6.18
N GLY A 18 -4.69 10.51 7.11
CA GLY A 18 -4.20 11.58 7.97
C GLY A 18 -3.73 12.82 7.18
N GLY A 19 -4.28 13.04 5.98
CA GLY A 19 -3.86 14.11 5.06
C GLY A 19 -2.64 13.76 4.18
N ALA A 20 -2.03 12.58 4.34
CA ALA A 20 -0.85 12.17 3.58
C ALA A 20 -1.10 12.02 2.08
N LEU A 21 -2.36 11.84 1.66
CA LEU A 21 -2.68 11.70 0.25
C LEU A 21 -2.83 13.05 -0.46
N MET A 22 -3.08 14.16 0.24
CA MET A 22 -3.30 15.47 -0.38
C MET A 22 -2.18 15.80 -1.39
N GLN A 23 -2.55 15.98 -2.66
CA GLN A 23 -1.62 16.23 -3.78
C GLN A 23 -0.50 15.17 -3.95
N ALA A 24 -0.65 14.00 -3.36
CA ALA A 24 0.35 12.94 -3.39
C ALA A 24 0.42 12.26 -4.76
N LYS A 25 1.57 11.66 -5.01
CA LYS A 25 1.75 10.69 -6.09
C LYS A 25 1.67 9.29 -5.50
N VAL A 26 0.60 8.58 -5.80
CA VAL A 26 0.41 7.19 -5.39
C VAL A 26 1.04 6.28 -6.45
N VAL A 27 1.96 5.42 -6.01
CA VAL A 27 2.60 4.41 -6.86
C VAL A 27 2.25 3.05 -6.29
N ILE A 28 1.66 2.18 -7.12
CA ILE A 28 1.25 0.83 -6.70
C ILE A 28 1.98 -0.19 -7.56
N ASP A 29 2.42 -1.29 -6.93
CA ASP A 29 3.01 -2.41 -7.66
C ASP A 29 2.00 -2.98 -8.67
N GLY A 30 2.46 -3.04 -9.91
CA GLY A 30 1.67 -3.31 -11.10
C GLY A 30 1.82 -4.74 -11.57
N SER A 31 2.05 -5.72 -10.72
CA SER A 31 2.19 -7.14 -11.10
C SER A 31 0.90 -7.79 -11.67
N GLY A 32 -0.22 -7.04 -11.81
CA GLY A 32 -1.48 -7.52 -12.41
C GLY A 32 -1.62 -7.36 -13.93
N ASP A 33 -2.64 -8.00 -14.52
CA ASP A 33 -2.94 -7.95 -15.96
C ASP A 33 -3.32 -6.53 -16.47
N ARG A 34 -3.12 -6.24 -17.76
CA ARG A 34 -3.38 -4.93 -18.37
C ARG A 34 -4.84 -4.49 -18.23
N GLN A 35 -5.79 -5.40 -18.37
CA GLN A 35 -7.22 -5.09 -18.20
C GLN A 35 -7.52 -4.72 -16.75
N PHE A 36 -6.90 -5.44 -15.81
CA PHE A 36 -6.96 -5.18 -14.39
C PHE A 36 -6.40 -3.79 -14.03
N LYS A 37 -5.21 -3.43 -14.53
CA LYS A 37 -4.60 -2.10 -14.33
C LYS A 37 -5.52 -0.96 -14.78
N ARG A 38 -6.22 -1.14 -15.90
CA ARG A 38 -7.12 -0.14 -16.47
C ARG A 38 -8.37 0.05 -15.61
N ALA A 39 -9.00 -1.05 -15.18
CA ALA A 39 -10.17 -1.00 -14.30
C ALA A 39 -9.83 -0.33 -12.97
N PHE A 40 -8.70 -0.70 -12.36
CA PHE A 40 -8.25 -0.14 -11.09
C PHE A 40 -7.95 1.36 -11.17
N ARG A 41 -7.25 1.83 -12.22
CA ARG A 41 -7.03 3.28 -12.45
C ARG A 41 -8.34 4.03 -12.64
N SER A 42 -9.30 3.45 -13.37
CA SER A 42 -10.62 4.06 -13.54
C SER A 42 -11.38 4.14 -12.23
N TYR A 43 -11.29 3.10 -11.40
CA TYR A 43 -11.93 3.05 -10.10
C TYR A 43 -11.38 4.12 -9.15
N LEU A 44 -10.06 4.23 -9.04
CA LEU A 44 -9.38 5.26 -8.25
C LEU A 44 -9.80 6.66 -8.69
N ARG A 45 -9.71 6.98 -9.99
CA ARG A 45 -10.11 8.31 -10.49
C ARG A 45 -11.58 8.68 -10.21
N LYS A 46 -12.47 7.69 -10.08
CA LYS A 46 -13.89 7.94 -9.79
C LYS A 46 -14.19 8.15 -8.31
N HIS A 47 -13.36 7.59 -7.42
CA HIS A 47 -13.63 7.56 -5.97
C HIS A 47 -12.65 8.40 -5.16
N ILE A 48 -11.59 8.88 -5.79
CA ILE A 48 -10.63 9.81 -5.20
C ILE A 48 -11.01 11.20 -5.69
N GLU A 49 -11.29 12.12 -4.77
CA GLU A 49 -11.54 13.51 -5.11
C GLU A 49 -10.31 14.11 -5.80
N ALA A 50 -10.53 15.00 -6.78
CA ALA A 50 -9.48 15.53 -7.64
C ALA A 50 -8.37 16.26 -6.85
N GLU A 51 -8.69 16.78 -5.66
CA GLU A 51 -7.75 17.48 -4.78
C GLU A 51 -6.96 16.52 -3.87
N CYS A 52 -7.47 15.30 -3.67
CA CYS A 52 -6.91 14.31 -2.75
C CYS A 52 -5.75 13.51 -3.33
N VAL A 53 -5.56 13.35 -4.64
CA VAL A 53 -4.39 12.65 -5.21
C VAL A 53 -4.02 13.28 -6.54
N ARG A 54 -2.78 13.76 -6.65
CA ARG A 54 -2.27 14.39 -7.87
C ARG A 54 -2.10 13.38 -9.00
N LYS A 55 -1.61 12.18 -8.69
CA LYS A 55 -1.32 11.15 -9.72
C LYS A 55 -1.31 9.75 -9.15
N VAL A 56 -1.85 8.80 -9.90
CA VAL A 56 -1.71 7.36 -9.65
C VAL A 56 -0.92 6.71 -10.77
N ASP A 57 0.23 6.11 -10.44
CA ASP A 57 1.05 5.30 -11.35
C ASP A 57 1.04 3.83 -10.93
N LEU A 58 1.08 2.93 -11.93
CA LEU A 58 1.28 1.50 -11.72
C LEU A 58 2.63 1.15 -12.31
N LYS A 59 3.53 0.63 -11.48
CA LYS A 59 4.91 0.35 -11.89
C LYS A 59 5.27 -1.11 -11.65
N ASP A 60 6.21 -1.59 -12.44
CA ASP A 60 6.80 -2.90 -12.25
C ASP A 60 7.81 -2.82 -11.09
N SER A 61 7.52 -3.52 -9.98
CA SER A 61 8.38 -3.59 -8.80
C SER A 61 9.81 -4.00 -9.13
N VAL A 62 10.05 -4.85 -10.14
CA VAL A 62 11.41 -5.28 -10.51
C VAL A 62 12.30 -4.10 -10.91
N LYS A 63 11.70 -3.02 -11.44
CA LYS A 63 12.42 -1.86 -11.97
C LYS A 63 12.31 -0.60 -11.11
N ASP A 64 11.60 -0.66 -9.98
CA ASP A 64 11.41 0.49 -9.10
C ASP A 64 11.86 0.19 -7.65
N PRO A 65 13.03 0.70 -7.22
CA PRO A 65 13.57 0.47 -5.88
C PRO A 65 12.65 0.95 -4.75
N LEU A 66 11.81 1.97 -4.97
CA LEU A 66 10.90 2.47 -3.94
C LEU A 66 9.72 1.51 -3.74
N VAL A 67 9.24 0.91 -4.83
CA VAL A 67 8.20 -0.12 -4.76
C VAL A 67 8.75 -1.36 -4.05
N GLN A 68 9.99 -1.77 -4.36
CA GLN A 68 10.64 -2.88 -3.65
C GLN A 68 10.82 -2.59 -2.16
N LEU A 69 11.23 -1.37 -1.80
CA LEU A 69 11.35 -0.97 -0.40
C LEU A 69 9.99 -1.02 0.31
N ALA A 70 8.92 -0.59 -0.35
CA ALA A 70 7.56 -0.71 0.17
C ALA A 70 7.18 -2.18 0.41
N ASP A 71 7.47 -3.07 -0.56
CA ASP A 71 7.23 -4.51 -0.43
C ASP A 71 8.06 -5.14 0.69
N MET A 72 9.33 -4.77 0.85
CA MET A 72 10.18 -5.23 1.96
C MET A 72 9.64 -4.77 3.31
N THR A 73 9.11 -3.54 3.40
CA THR A 73 8.50 -3.00 4.61
C THR A 73 7.22 -3.75 4.95
N ALA A 74 6.34 -3.95 3.97
CA ALA A 74 5.12 -4.74 4.13
C ALA A 74 5.44 -6.20 4.53
N GLY A 75 6.45 -6.81 3.90
CA GLY A 75 6.94 -8.14 4.22
C GLY A 75 7.53 -8.26 5.63
N ALA A 76 8.26 -7.24 6.09
CA ALA A 76 8.76 -7.16 7.47
C ALA A 76 7.61 -7.11 8.49
N VAL A 77 6.58 -6.32 8.22
CA VAL A 77 5.36 -6.26 9.06
C VAL A 77 4.62 -7.59 9.02
N ALA A 78 4.37 -8.17 7.84
CA ALA A 78 3.70 -9.45 7.68
C ALA A 78 4.45 -10.59 8.40
N ARG A 79 5.78 -10.62 8.29
CA ARG A 79 6.63 -11.60 8.98
C ARG A 79 6.50 -11.50 10.49
N SER A 80 6.23 -10.33 11.07
CA SER A 80 6.05 -10.17 12.52
C SER A 80 4.87 -10.95 13.09
N TYR A 81 3.85 -11.24 12.27
CA TYR A 81 2.68 -12.03 12.68
C TYR A 81 2.91 -13.55 12.59
N ARG A 82 4.03 -13.99 12.00
CA ARG A 82 4.37 -15.41 11.90
C ARG A 82 4.99 -15.92 13.19
N LYS A 83 4.28 -16.79 13.90
CA LYS A 83 4.75 -17.41 15.15
C LYS A 83 5.76 -18.54 14.92
N ASP A 84 5.87 -19.06 13.71
CA ASP A 84 6.72 -20.20 13.32
C ASP A 84 8.15 -19.79 12.95
N ARG A 85 8.51 -18.51 13.05
CA ARG A 85 9.82 -17.98 12.65
C ARG A 85 10.52 -17.35 13.85
N ALA A 86 11.76 -17.75 14.10
CA ALA A 86 12.63 -17.08 15.04
C ALA A 86 12.79 -15.59 14.65
N ASP A 87 12.85 -14.72 15.66
CA ASP A 87 13.00 -13.27 15.50
C ASP A 87 11.98 -12.66 14.53
N SER A 88 10.75 -13.18 14.49
CA SER A 88 9.67 -12.72 13.59
C SER A 88 9.50 -11.20 13.61
N ASN A 89 9.61 -10.60 14.81
CA ASN A 89 9.40 -9.18 15.06
C ASN A 89 10.63 -8.27 14.82
N ARG A 90 11.83 -8.83 14.55
CA ARG A 90 13.09 -8.05 14.47
C ARG A 90 13.00 -6.82 13.56
N TRP A 91 12.46 -7.02 12.35
CA TRP A 91 12.40 -5.97 11.33
C TRP A 91 11.32 -4.93 11.62
N ARG A 92 10.14 -5.36 12.09
CA ARG A 92 9.09 -4.44 12.54
C ARG A 92 9.58 -3.56 13.69
N SER A 93 10.29 -4.12 14.66
CA SER A 93 10.90 -3.34 15.75
C SER A 93 11.94 -2.34 15.26
N ALA A 94 12.75 -2.69 14.26
CA ALA A 94 13.72 -1.76 13.68
C ALA A 94 13.04 -0.58 12.97
N LEU A 95 12.00 -0.86 12.18
CA LEU A 95 11.21 0.17 11.49
C LEU A 95 10.48 1.09 12.48
N TYR A 96 9.94 0.54 13.57
CA TYR A 96 9.32 1.32 14.64
C TYR A 96 10.32 2.25 15.33
N ARG A 97 11.51 1.74 15.72
CA ARG A 97 12.56 2.55 16.34
C ARG A 97 13.07 3.68 15.42
N ALA A 98 13.06 3.45 14.10
CA ALA A 98 13.46 4.44 13.12
C ALA A 98 12.36 5.47 12.78
N GLY A 99 11.19 5.40 13.44
CA GLY A 99 10.05 6.28 13.18
C GLY A 99 9.48 6.12 11.77
N LYS A 100 9.55 4.92 11.20
CA LYS A 100 9.05 4.63 9.83
C LYS A 100 7.70 3.94 9.79
N ILE A 101 7.15 3.64 10.96
CA ILE A 101 5.82 3.05 11.13
C ILE A 101 5.05 3.96 12.07
N GLU A 102 3.95 4.52 11.58
CA GLU A 102 3.02 5.32 12.37
C GLU A 102 1.75 4.52 12.63
N ASN A 103 1.12 4.02 11.57
CA ASN A 103 -0.14 3.30 11.67
C ASN A 103 -0.07 1.95 10.93
N ILE A 104 -0.50 0.87 11.60
CA ILE A 104 -0.65 -0.47 11.01
C ILE A 104 -2.09 -0.88 11.20
N TRP A 105 -2.79 -1.16 10.10
CA TRP A 105 -4.16 -1.63 10.15
C TRP A 105 -4.19 -3.16 10.23
N GLU A 106 -4.71 -3.68 11.34
CA GLU A 106 -4.95 -5.10 11.52
C GLU A 106 -6.40 -5.43 11.17
N PHE A 107 -6.59 -6.24 10.13
CA PHE A 107 -7.91 -6.74 9.73
C PHE A 107 -8.09 -8.15 10.31
N ARG A 108 -9.19 -8.39 11.03
CA ARG A 108 -9.58 -9.70 11.58
C ARG A 108 -10.66 -10.36 10.73
#